data_AF-A0A5K1DYC3-F1
#
_entry.id   AF-A0A5K1DYC3-F1
#
_cell.length_a   1.000
_cell.length_b   1.000
_cell.length_c   1.000
_cell.angle_alpha   90.00
_cell.angle_beta   90.00
_cell.angle_gamma   90.00
#
_symmetry.space_group_name_H-M   'P 1'
#
loop_
_entity.id
_entity.type
_entity.pdbx_description
1 polymer ?
#
loop_
_entity_poly.entity_id
_entity_poly.type
_entity_poly.pdbx_seq_one_letter_code
_entity_poly.pdbx_strand_id
1 'polypeptide(L)' 'ESIFRVVAAILHLGNINFAKGKEIDSSVLKDDQSKFHLQMTSKLL' A
#
# COMPACT_ATOMS: atom_id res chain seq x y z
N GLU A 1 -17.35 11.05 9.92
CA GLU A 1 -15.92 11.14 9.55
C GLU A 1 -15.15 9.83 9.38
N SER A 2 -15.04 8.98 10.41
CA SER A 2 -13.98 7.95 10.46
C SER A 2 -14.16 6.78 9.48
N ILE A 3 -15.39 6.36 9.22
CA ILE A 3 -15.68 5.19 8.38
C ILE A 3 -15.20 5.39 6.94
N PHE A 4 -15.43 6.56 6.35
CA PHE A 4 -15.01 6.82 4.97
C PHE A 4 -13.49 6.88 4.81
N ARG A 5 -12.76 7.39 5.80
CA ARG A 5 -11.28 7.35 5.80
C ARG A 5 -10.76 5.91 5.88
N VAL A 6 -11.33 5.09 6.74
CA VAL A 6 -10.94 3.67 6.87
C VAL A 6 -11.23 2.91 5.57
N VAL A 7 -12.40 3.11 4.95
CA VAL A 7 -12.73 2.50 3.65
C VAL A 7 -11.73 2.95 2.58
N ALA A 8 -11.40 4.24 2.51
CA ALA A 8 -10.40 4.74 1.56
C ALA A 8 -9.01 4.13 1.81
N ALA A 9 -8.59 3.98 3.07
CA ALA A 9 -7.32 3.34 3.42
C ALA A 9 -7.24 1.90 2.93
N ILE A 10 -8.31 1.13 3.13
CA ILE A 10 -8.42 -0.28 2.68
C ILE A 10 -8.38 -0.37 1.15
N LEU A 11 -9.06 0.53 0.45
CA LEU A 11 -9.03 0.58 -1.02
C LEU A 11 -7.62 0.87 -1.56
N HIS A 12 -6.89 1.81 -0.96
CA HIS A 12 -5.50 2.04 -1.34
C HIS A 12 -4.59 0.85 -0.99
N LEU A 13 -4.82 0.21 0.16
CA LEU A 13 -4.04 -0.96 0.60
C LEU A 13 -4.15 -2.13 -0.39
N GLY A 14 -5.34 -2.36 -0.94
CA GLY A 14 -5.59 -3.41 -1.94
C GLY A 14 -4.90 -3.21 -3.30
N ASN A 15 -4.37 -2.01 -3.56
CA ASN A 15 -3.69 -1.66 -4.82
C ASN A 15 -2.15 -1.69 -4.72
N ILE A 16 -1.59 -2.13 -3.59
CA ILE A 16 -0.13 -2.20 -3.41
C ILE A 16 0.39 -3.51 -4.02
N ASN A 17 1.16 -3.40 -5.10
CA ASN A 17 1.83 -4.55 -5.70
C ASN A 17 3.25 -4.71 -5.15
N PHE A 18 3.58 -5.95 -4.82
CA PHE A 18 4.92 -6.32 -4.36
C PHE A 18 5.65 -7.15 -5.43
N ALA A 19 6.95 -6.94 -5.53
CA ALA A 19 7.90 -7.78 -6.26
C ALA A 19 8.83 -8.49 -5.27
N LYS A 20 9.51 -9.55 -5.72
CA LYS A 20 10.52 -10.22 -4.88
C LYS A 20 11.63 -9.25 -4.52
N GLY A 21 12.02 -9.25 -3.24
CA GLY A 21 13.18 -8.53 -2.78
C GLY A 21 14.47 -9.34 -3.00
N LYS A 22 15.57 -8.85 -2.42
CA LYS A 22 16.89 -9.46 -2.57
C LYS A 22 17.03 -10.78 -1.78
N GLU A 23 16.46 -10.82 -0.59
CA GLU A 23 16.43 -12.00 0.27
C GLU A 23 15.25 -12.90 -0.09
N ILE A 24 15.40 -14.21 0.13
CA ILE A 24 14.48 -15.24 -0.38
C ILE A 24 13.02 -15.04 0.08
N ASP A 25 12.82 -14.51 1.29
CA ASP A 25 11.51 -14.24 1.89
C ASP A 25 11.19 -12.73 1.95
N SER A 26 11.95 -11.90 1.24
CA SER A 26 11.72 -10.45 1.20
C SER A 26 10.86 -10.03 0.01
N SER A 27 10.16 -8.91 0.18
CA SER A 27 9.40 -8.25 -0.88
C SER A 27 9.71 -6.76 -0.89
N VAL A 28 9.64 -6.15 -2.06
CA VAL A 28 9.76 -4.70 -2.27
C VAL A 28 8.56 -4.21 -3.07
N LEU A 29 8.29 -2.91 -3.03
CA LEU A 29 7.24 -2.32 -3.87
C LEU A 29 7.60 -2.49 -5.34
N LYS A 30 6.63 -2.92 -6.15
CA LYS A 30 6.85 -3.23 -7.56
C LYS A 30 7.11 -1.98 -8.42
N ASP A 31 6.44 -0.88 -8.11
CA ASP A 31 6.44 0.35 -8.90
C ASP A 31 6.07 1.59 -8.06
N ASP A 32 6.19 2.78 -8.67
CA ASP A 32 5.86 4.05 -8.03
C ASP A 32 4.36 4.20 -7.70
N GLN A 33 3.48 3.52 -8.45
CA GLN A 33 2.05 3.49 -8.13
C GLN A 33 1.82 2.78 -6.79
N SER A 34 2.45 1.63 -6.57
CA SER A 34 2.39 0.89 -5.30
C SER A 34 2.92 1.72 -4.13
N LYS A 35 3.97 2.53 -4.36
CA LYS A 35 4.49 3.49 -3.37
C LYS A 35 3.50 4.60 -3.05
N PHE A 36 2.83 5.16 -4.06
CA PHE A 36 1.78 6.15 -3.87
C PHE A 36 0.63 5.59 -3.02
N HIS A 37 0.14 4.39 -3.37
CA HIS A 37 -0.93 3.73 -2.61
C HIS A 37 -0.53 3.47 -1.15
N LEU A 38 0.68 2.99 -0.89
CA LEU A 38 1.18 2.80 0.48
C LEU A 38 1.21 4.11 1.28
N GLN A 39 1.72 5.19 0.68
CA GLN A 39 1.76 6.51 1.32
C GLN A 39 0.37 7.09 1.57
N MET A 40 -0.61 6.79 0.72
CA MET A 40 -2.00 7.20 0.94
C MET A 40 -2.64 6.41 2.07
N THR A 41 -2.45 5.09 2.10
CA THR A 41 -2.92 4.25 3.21
C THR A 41 -2.35 4.74 4.55
N SER A 42 -1.06 5.09 4.63
CA SER A 42 -0.43 5.56 5.87
C SER A 42 -0.89 6.94 6.35
N LYS A 43 -1.53 7.74 5.48
CA LYS A 43 -2.11 9.05 5.85
C LYS A 43 -3.56 8.93 6.30
N LEU A 44 -4.24 7.86 5.90
CA LEU A 44 -5.67 7.64 6.14
C LEU A 44 -5.93 6.81 7.41
N LEU A 45 -4.93 6.06 7.88
CA LEU A 45 -4.89 5.31 9.15
C LEU A 45 -4.03 6.05 10.18
#